data_AF-A0A957B8F6-F1
#
_entry.id   AF-A0A957B8F6-F1
#
_cell.length_a   1.000
_cell.length_b   1.000
_cell.length_c   1.000
_cell.angle_alpha   90.00
_cell.angle_beta   90.00
_cell.angle_gamma   90.00
#
_symmetry.space_group_name_H-M   'P 1'
#
loop_
_entity.id
_entity.type
_entity.pdbx_description
1 polymer ?
#
loop_
_entity_poly.entity_id
_entity_poly.type
_entity_poly.pdbx_seq_one_letter_code
_entity_poly.pdbx_strand_id
1 'polypeptide(L)'
;MTVEYRLNRLFAADGKCFDVAVDHGFFGERSFVTGIEDMHHVIDVLVDADPDAIQLSIGQAPILQGRPGKAKPALVLRTDIANLYGSSLPRTLFSRMIHEPLEQAIRLDAACVVANLFMLPNQPEVWEQCVQNIMALKPACERYGMPLMVEPLVMKANDARGGYMVDGDIDKILPLVRQAIELGADVIKADPTDDV
;
A
#
# COMPACT_ATOMS: atom_id res chain seq x y z
N MET A 1 3.90 -18.20 12.21
CA MET A 1 3.31 -19.10 11.18
C MET A 1 3.98 -18.80 9.86
N THR A 2 4.00 -19.69 8.86
CA THR A 2 4.59 -19.35 7.54
C THR A 2 3.70 -18.35 6.78
N VAL A 3 4.32 -17.41 6.07
CA VAL A 3 3.65 -16.47 5.15
C VAL A 3 3.44 -17.07 3.75
N GLU A 4 4.11 -18.18 3.45
CA GLU A 4 4.22 -18.79 2.11
C GLU A 4 2.87 -19.14 1.49
N TYR A 5 1.89 -19.62 2.27
CA TYR A 5 0.58 -20.00 1.73
C TYR A 5 -0.19 -18.82 1.14
N ARG A 6 0.00 -17.63 1.70
CA ARG A 6 -0.63 -16.42 1.18
C ARG A 6 0.18 -15.83 0.04
N LEU A 7 1.51 -15.92 0.09
CA LEU A 7 2.36 -15.55 -1.05
C LEU A 7 2.06 -16.41 -2.29
N ASN A 8 1.81 -17.71 -2.13
CA ASN A 8 1.40 -18.59 -3.23
C ASN A 8 0.00 -18.26 -3.82
N ARG A 9 -0.81 -17.45 -3.13
CA ARG A 9 -2.06 -16.90 -3.65
C ARG A 9 -1.87 -15.53 -4.28
N LEU A 10 -0.85 -14.78 -3.86
CA LEU A 10 -0.56 -13.43 -4.31
C LEU A 10 0.26 -13.45 -5.61
N PHE A 11 1.28 -14.31 -5.67
CA PHE A 11 2.13 -14.47 -6.85
C PHE A 11 1.58 -15.57 -7.76
N ALA A 12 1.56 -15.30 -9.05
CA ALA A 12 1.25 -16.26 -10.09
C ALA A 12 2.28 -17.40 -10.12
N ALA A 13 1.95 -18.47 -10.85
CA ALA A 13 2.82 -19.64 -10.97
C ALA A 13 4.19 -19.35 -11.63
N ASP A 14 4.31 -18.23 -12.35
CA ASP A 14 5.58 -17.75 -12.93
C ASP A 14 6.41 -16.92 -11.94
N GLY A 15 5.93 -16.77 -10.69
CA GLY A 15 6.57 -16.01 -9.63
C GLY A 15 6.37 -14.49 -9.75
N LYS A 16 5.53 -14.01 -10.67
CA LYS A 16 5.23 -12.58 -10.84
C LYS A 16 3.91 -12.21 -10.15
N CYS A 17 3.69 -10.91 -10.00
CA CYS A 17 2.46 -10.35 -9.47
C CYS A 17 2.15 -9.06 -10.20
N PHE A 18 1.01 -9.01 -10.88
CA PHE A 18 0.39 -7.80 -11.37
C PHE A 18 -0.66 -7.33 -10.36
N ASP A 19 -0.24 -6.41 -9.48
CA ASP A 19 -1.09 -5.80 -8.46
C ASP A 19 -1.60 -4.44 -8.93
N VAL A 20 -2.92 -4.27 -9.01
CA VAL A 20 -3.54 -2.99 -9.37
C VAL A 20 -3.99 -2.26 -8.12
N ALA A 21 -3.32 -1.14 -7.81
CA ALA A 21 -3.63 -0.34 -6.65
C ALA A 21 -4.71 0.72 -6.91
N VAL A 22 -5.81 0.61 -6.19
CA VAL A 22 -6.91 1.60 -6.13
C VAL A 22 -7.33 1.86 -4.68
N ASP A 23 -6.40 1.69 -3.74
CA ASP A 23 -6.50 2.00 -2.31
C ASP A 23 -6.30 3.49 -1.98
N HIS A 24 -6.53 4.32 -2.99
CA HIS A 24 -6.25 5.73 -3.09
C HIS A 24 -7.06 6.53 -2.06
N GLY A 25 -6.63 6.49 -0.80
CA GLY A 25 -7.02 7.37 0.29
C GLY A 25 -6.37 8.74 0.15
N PHE A 26 -6.43 9.34 -1.03
CA PHE A 26 -5.94 10.69 -1.30
C PHE A 26 -6.90 11.72 -0.72
N PHE A 27 -7.05 11.70 0.61
CA PHE A 27 -8.01 12.51 1.34
C PHE A 27 -7.73 13.99 1.13
N GLY A 28 -8.74 14.73 0.69
CA GLY A 28 -8.63 16.17 0.45
C GLY A 28 -8.24 16.57 -0.97
N GLU A 29 -7.98 15.61 -1.87
CA GLU A 29 -7.56 15.90 -3.24
C GLU A 29 -8.49 15.26 -4.28
N ARG A 30 -9.43 16.05 -4.81
CA ARG A 30 -10.47 15.60 -5.74
C ARG A 30 -9.89 14.98 -7.03
N SER A 31 -8.73 15.46 -7.49
CA SER A 31 -8.11 14.97 -8.72
C SER A 31 -7.82 13.48 -8.67
N PHE A 32 -7.47 12.92 -7.51
CA PHE A 32 -7.16 11.49 -7.37
C PHE A 32 -8.39 10.58 -7.34
N VAL A 33 -9.60 11.15 -7.21
CA VAL A 33 -10.84 10.38 -7.28
C VAL A 33 -11.43 10.37 -8.70
N THR A 34 -10.86 11.17 -9.61
CA THR A 34 -11.36 11.29 -10.98
C THR A 34 -11.15 9.97 -11.74
N GLY A 35 -12.24 9.39 -12.24
CA GLY A 35 -12.23 8.10 -12.93
C GLY A 35 -12.43 6.87 -12.02
N ILE A 36 -12.41 7.07 -10.70
CA ILE A 36 -12.66 6.02 -9.70
C ILE A 36 -13.78 6.39 -8.71
N GLU A 37 -14.69 7.28 -9.12
CA GLU A 37 -15.79 7.75 -8.28
C GLU A 37 -16.77 6.62 -7.93
N ASP A 38 -16.94 5.65 -8.83
CA ASP A 38 -17.76 4.45 -8.64
C ASP A 38 -16.87 3.22 -8.46
N MET A 39 -16.55 2.91 -7.20
CA MET A 39 -15.70 1.77 -6.87
C MET A 39 -16.32 0.41 -7.21
N HIS A 40 -17.65 0.29 -7.31
CA HIS A 40 -18.26 -0.94 -7.79
C HIS A 40 -17.92 -1.18 -9.25
N HIS A 41 -18.12 -0.15 -10.08
CA HIS A 41 -17.77 -0.23 -11.49
C HIS A 41 -16.26 -0.44 -11.71
N VAL A 42 -15.41 0.28 -10.97
CA VAL A 42 -13.94 0.11 -11.05
C VAL A 42 -13.55 -1.33 -10.73
N ILE A 43 -14.08 -1.90 -9.64
CA ILE A 43 -13.73 -3.27 -9.24
C ILE A 43 -14.28 -4.29 -10.25
N ASP A 44 -15.44 -4.06 -10.85
CA ASP A 44 -15.93 -4.90 -11.95
C ASP A 44 -14.94 -4.91 -13.13
N VAL A 45 -14.51 -3.73 -13.58
CA VAL A 45 -13.53 -3.59 -14.67
C VAL A 45 -12.20 -4.26 -14.33
N LEU A 46 -11.69 -4.07 -13.11
CA LEU A 46 -10.43 -4.67 -12.68
C LEU A 46 -10.54 -6.19 -12.58
N VAL A 47 -11.64 -6.73 -12.06
CA VAL A 47 -11.84 -8.18 -12.01
C VAL A 47 -11.92 -8.78 -13.41
N ASP A 48 -12.60 -8.11 -14.36
CA ASP A 48 -12.68 -8.57 -15.74
C ASP A 48 -11.30 -8.52 -16.46
N ALA A 49 -10.40 -7.64 -16.02
CA ALA A 49 -9.01 -7.57 -16.49
C ALA A 49 -8.09 -8.63 -15.87
N ASP A 50 -8.55 -9.36 -14.85
CA ASP A 50 -7.87 -10.50 -14.21
C ASP A 50 -6.41 -10.24 -13.77
N PRO A 51 -6.12 -9.18 -12.98
CA PRO A 51 -4.82 -9.03 -12.32
C PRO A 51 -4.64 -10.08 -11.23
N ASP A 52 -3.39 -10.33 -10.83
CA ASP A 52 -3.09 -11.25 -9.72
C ASP A 52 -3.64 -10.71 -8.39
N ALA A 53 -3.60 -9.39 -8.22
CA ALA A 53 -4.07 -8.72 -7.03
C ALA A 53 -4.74 -7.37 -7.30
N ILE A 54 -5.59 -6.97 -6.37
CA ILE A 54 -6.10 -5.60 -6.28
C ILE A 54 -5.81 -5.11 -4.86
N GLN A 55 -5.07 -4.00 -4.77
CA GLN A 55 -4.80 -3.31 -3.53
C GLN A 55 -5.93 -2.32 -3.20
N LEU A 56 -6.59 -2.50 -2.05
CA LEU A 56 -7.76 -1.73 -1.62
C LEU A 56 -7.62 -1.21 -0.19
N SER A 57 -8.30 -0.10 0.10
CA SER A 57 -8.53 0.36 1.46
C SER A 57 -9.61 -0.48 2.14
N ILE A 58 -9.62 -0.47 3.47
CA ILE A 58 -10.61 -1.20 4.28
C ILE A 58 -12.06 -0.91 3.89
N GLY A 59 -12.38 0.33 3.53
CA GLY A 59 -13.74 0.73 3.17
C GLY A 59 -14.22 0.15 1.84
N GLN A 60 -13.29 -0.14 0.91
CA GLN A 60 -13.61 -0.63 -0.44
C GLN A 60 -13.39 -2.13 -0.59
N ALA A 61 -12.56 -2.75 0.26
CA ALA A 61 -12.29 -4.18 0.26
C ALA A 61 -13.54 -5.09 0.25
N PRO A 62 -14.66 -4.76 0.95
CA PRO A 62 -15.88 -5.58 0.90
C PRO A 62 -16.49 -5.73 -0.49
N ILE A 63 -16.26 -4.78 -1.41
CA ILE A 63 -16.79 -4.85 -2.78
C ILE A 63 -16.16 -6.01 -3.54
N LEU A 64 -14.83 -6.15 -3.50
CA LEU A 64 -14.11 -7.29 -4.05
C LEU A 64 -14.45 -8.58 -3.28
N GLN A 65 -14.46 -8.51 -1.95
CA GLN A 65 -14.65 -9.70 -1.12
C GLN A 65 -16.08 -10.25 -1.16
N GLY A 66 -17.08 -9.44 -1.47
CA GLY A 66 -18.46 -9.88 -1.70
C GLY A 66 -18.66 -10.73 -2.95
N ARG A 67 -17.69 -10.73 -3.89
CA ARG A 67 -17.77 -11.56 -5.11
C ARG A 67 -17.58 -13.04 -4.77
N PRO A 68 -18.49 -13.94 -5.20
CA PRO A 68 -18.37 -15.36 -4.92
C PRO A 68 -17.29 -16.01 -5.80
N GLY A 69 -16.74 -17.12 -5.31
CA GLY A 69 -15.79 -17.94 -6.05
C GLY A 69 -14.32 -17.58 -5.81
N LYS A 70 -13.45 -18.48 -6.26
CA LYS A 70 -11.99 -18.43 -6.05
C LYS A 70 -11.23 -17.74 -7.19
N ALA A 71 -11.91 -17.40 -8.28
CA ALA A 71 -11.31 -16.86 -9.50
C ALA A 71 -11.22 -15.33 -9.49
N LYS A 72 -11.35 -14.69 -8.33
CA LYS A 72 -11.17 -13.24 -8.18
C LYS A 72 -9.72 -12.93 -7.80
N PRO A 73 -9.18 -11.76 -8.20
CA PRO A 73 -7.87 -11.30 -7.78
C PRO A 73 -7.69 -11.34 -6.27
N ALA A 74 -6.45 -11.58 -5.82
CA ALA A 74 -6.12 -11.53 -4.41
C ALA A 74 -6.30 -10.12 -3.83
N LEU A 75 -6.76 -10.02 -2.59
CA LEU A 75 -6.84 -8.74 -1.88
C LEU A 75 -5.48 -8.42 -1.23
N VAL A 76 -4.91 -7.28 -1.59
CA VAL A 76 -3.85 -6.62 -0.82
C VAL A 76 -4.50 -5.49 -0.01
N LEU A 77 -4.46 -5.57 1.32
CA LEU A 77 -5.15 -4.61 2.17
C LEU A 77 -4.21 -3.48 2.61
N ARG A 78 -4.56 -2.24 2.24
CA ARG A 78 -3.95 -1.04 2.79
C ARG A 78 -4.28 -0.88 4.26
N THR A 79 -3.25 -0.79 5.10
CA THR A 79 -3.41 -0.70 6.56
C THR A 79 -3.16 0.70 7.13
N ASP A 80 -2.62 1.62 6.34
CA ASP A 80 -2.34 2.99 6.77
C ASP A 80 -2.97 4.06 5.85
N ILE A 81 -3.11 5.26 6.40
CA ILE A 81 -3.61 6.44 5.71
C ILE A 81 -2.68 7.64 5.94
N ALA A 82 -2.64 8.55 4.98
CA ALA A 82 -1.84 9.77 5.07
C ALA A 82 -2.57 10.97 4.43
N ASN A 83 -2.13 12.19 4.79
CA ASN A 83 -2.66 13.45 4.28
C ASN A 83 -1.59 14.30 3.55
N LEU A 84 -0.58 13.65 2.95
CA LEU A 84 0.63 14.28 2.41
C LEU A 84 0.64 14.45 0.89
N TYR A 85 -0.48 14.18 0.25
CA TYR A 85 -0.57 14.06 -1.21
C TYR A 85 -1.09 15.29 -1.93
N GLY A 86 -1.43 16.33 -1.15
CA GLY A 86 -2.03 17.53 -1.68
C GLY A 86 -1.04 18.52 -2.23
N SER A 87 -1.47 19.30 -3.23
CA SER A 87 -0.65 20.39 -3.78
C SER A 87 -0.31 21.44 -2.71
N SER A 88 -1.23 21.65 -1.76
CA SER A 88 -1.00 22.38 -0.52
C SER A 88 -1.08 21.41 0.65
N LEU A 89 -0.01 21.38 1.45
CA LEU A 89 0.05 20.54 2.64
C LEU A 89 -0.67 21.18 3.82
N PRO A 90 -1.45 20.43 4.62
CA PRO A 90 -1.97 20.92 5.88
C PRO A 90 -0.83 21.16 6.88
N ARG A 91 -1.06 22.02 7.87
CA ARG A 91 -0.05 22.37 8.89
C ARG A 91 0.54 21.15 9.60
N THR A 92 -0.25 20.10 9.79
CA THR A 92 0.17 18.88 10.45
C THR A 92 -0.03 17.70 9.52
N LEU A 93 1.06 17.02 9.22
CA LEU A 93 1.06 15.80 8.42
C LEU A 93 0.98 14.57 9.31
N PHE A 94 0.45 13.48 8.75
CA PHE A 94 0.42 12.21 9.42
C PHE A 94 0.55 11.03 8.45
N SER A 95 1.07 9.93 9.00
CA SER A 95 0.83 8.56 8.55
C SER A 95 0.25 7.76 9.72
N ARG A 96 -0.93 7.17 9.55
CA ARG A 96 -1.67 6.52 10.64
C ARG A 96 -2.15 5.14 10.22
N MET A 97 -1.85 4.17 11.07
CA MET A 97 -2.37 2.81 11.00
C MET A 97 -3.86 2.76 11.37
N ILE A 98 -4.66 1.98 10.65
CA ILE A 98 -6.02 1.62 11.08
C ILE A 98 -5.95 0.77 12.35
N HIS A 99 -7.00 0.79 13.17
CA HIS A 99 -7.05 -0.08 14.36
C HIS A 99 -7.26 -1.55 13.96
N GLU A 100 -6.66 -2.49 14.70
CA GLU A 100 -6.79 -3.94 14.45
C GLU A 100 -6.58 -4.37 12.97
N PRO A 101 -5.48 -3.94 12.31
CA PRO A 101 -5.30 -4.11 10.88
C PRO A 101 -5.29 -5.59 10.46
N LEU A 102 -4.71 -6.48 11.29
CA LEU A 102 -4.60 -7.90 10.97
C LEU A 102 -5.94 -8.62 11.14
N GLU A 103 -6.68 -8.33 12.20
CA GLU A 103 -8.01 -8.90 12.42
C GLU A 103 -8.95 -8.52 11.29
N GLN A 104 -8.87 -7.28 10.81
CA GLN A 104 -9.63 -6.82 9.65
C GLN A 104 -9.18 -7.52 8.36
N ALA A 105 -7.87 -7.61 8.11
CA ALA A 105 -7.32 -8.33 6.96
C ALA A 105 -7.73 -9.81 6.92
N ILE A 106 -7.74 -10.48 8.07
CA ILE A 106 -8.13 -11.89 8.20
C ILE A 106 -9.63 -12.06 7.92
N ARG A 107 -10.49 -11.21 8.50
CA ARG A 107 -11.94 -11.25 8.24
C ARG A 107 -12.27 -11.05 6.76
N LEU A 108 -11.45 -10.28 6.07
CA LEU A 108 -11.57 -10.01 4.64
C LEU A 108 -10.77 -10.98 3.78
N ASP A 109 -10.16 -12.03 4.32
CA ASP A 109 -9.33 -12.98 3.58
C ASP A 109 -8.27 -12.30 2.66
N ALA A 110 -7.61 -11.26 3.17
CA ALA A 110 -6.50 -10.64 2.46
C ALA A 110 -5.34 -11.62 2.27
N ALA A 111 -4.70 -11.57 1.11
CA ALA A 111 -3.48 -12.31 0.84
C ALA A 111 -2.25 -11.60 1.42
N CYS A 112 -2.28 -10.27 1.49
CA CYS A 112 -1.18 -9.48 2.04
C CYS A 112 -1.73 -8.20 2.66
N VAL A 113 -1.02 -7.66 3.63
CA VAL A 113 -1.23 -6.29 4.11
C VAL A 113 -0.09 -5.41 3.65
N VAL A 114 -0.39 -4.15 3.37
CA VAL A 114 0.60 -3.18 2.91
C VAL A 114 0.59 -1.94 3.79
N ALA A 115 1.78 -1.42 4.08
CA ALA A 115 2.02 -0.18 4.83
C ALA A 115 3.04 0.70 4.10
N ASN A 116 2.85 2.01 4.12
CA ASN A 116 3.79 2.94 3.50
C ASN A 116 4.99 3.23 4.41
N LEU A 117 6.12 3.52 3.77
CA LEU A 117 7.31 4.07 4.39
C LEU A 117 7.71 5.34 3.63
N PHE A 118 7.15 6.48 4.05
CA PHE A 118 7.34 7.75 3.35
C PHE A 118 8.61 8.47 3.77
N MET A 119 9.31 9.03 2.78
CA MET A 119 10.37 10.01 2.95
C MET A 119 10.03 11.27 2.17
N LEU A 120 9.78 12.38 2.88
CA LEU A 120 9.51 13.68 2.29
C LEU A 120 10.54 14.73 2.77
N PRO A 121 10.87 15.74 1.94
CA PRO A 121 11.70 16.87 2.35
C PRO A 121 11.12 17.57 3.59
N ASN A 122 11.93 17.72 4.63
CA ASN A 122 11.59 18.43 5.88
C ASN A 122 10.35 17.89 6.61
N GLN A 123 10.03 16.59 6.51
CA GLN A 123 8.93 15.96 7.26
C GLN A 123 9.39 14.70 8.04
N PRO A 124 10.39 14.82 8.94
CA PRO A 124 10.91 13.67 9.68
C PRO A 124 9.85 12.99 10.55
N GLU A 125 8.84 13.72 11.04
CA GLU A 125 7.77 13.17 11.88
C GLU A 125 6.87 12.20 11.11
N VAL A 126 6.68 12.39 9.80
CA VAL A 126 5.90 11.45 8.98
C VAL A 126 6.67 10.16 8.79
N TRP A 127 7.98 10.26 8.53
CA TRP A 127 8.86 9.10 8.42
C TRP A 127 8.87 8.31 9.74
N GLU A 128 9.06 8.98 10.87
CA GLU A 128 9.00 8.35 12.20
C GLU A 128 7.67 7.60 12.40
N GLN A 129 6.54 8.23 12.05
CA GLN A 129 5.23 7.59 12.18
C GLN A 129 5.11 6.32 11.32
N CYS A 130 5.64 6.32 10.09
CA CYS A 130 5.67 5.13 9.25
C CYS A 130 6.49 4.01 9.90
N VAL A 131 7.68 4.32 10.41
CA VAL A 131 8.54 3.37 11.10
C VAL A 131 7.83 2.79 12.32
N GLN A 132 7.18 3.61 13.15
CA GLN A 132 6.39 3.15 14.31
C GLN A 132 5.22 2.25 13.89
N ASN A 133 4.50 2.63 12.83
CA ASN A 133 3.40 1.84 12.29
C ASN A 133 3.88 0.45 11.85
N ILE A 134 5.00 0.36 11.12
CA ILE A 134 5.56 -0.90 10.63
C ILE A 134 6.09 -1.77 11.78
N MET A 135 6.80 -1.16 12.75
CA MET A 135 7.29 -1.88 13.94
C MET A 135 6.16 -2.47 14.78
N ALA A 136 5.02 -1.79 14.87
CA ALA A 136 3.84 -2.33 15.54
C ALA A 136 3.14 -3.41 14.70
N LEU A 137 3.14 -3.28 13.38
CA LEU A 137 2.43 -4.16 12.45
C LEU A 137 3.14 -5.51 12.25
N LYS A 138 4.47 -5.53 12.11
CA LYS A 138 5.24 -6.74 11.78
C LYS A 138 5.07 -7.87 12.82
N PRO A 139 5.15 -7.65 14.14
CA PRO A 139 4.91 -8.71 15.12
C PRO A 139 3.51 -9.32 15.02
N ALA A 140 2.49 -8.51 14.71
CA ALA A 140 1.13 -9.00 14.48
C ALA A 140 1.05 -9.83 13.19
N CYS A 141 1.72 -9.40 12.11
CA CYS A 141 1.85 -10.17 10.87
C CYS A 141 2.45 -11.56 11.12
N GLU A 142 3.55 -11.64 11.87
CA GLU A 142 4.20 -12.91 12.26
C GLU A 142 3.28 -13.81 13.09
N ARG A 143 2.53 -13.21 14.02
CA ARG A 143 1.55 -13.91 14.85
C ARG A 143 0.48 -14.60 14.02
N TYR A 144 0.02 -13.97 12.94
CA TYR A 144 -1.07 -14.46 12.08
C TYR A 144 -0.60 -15.11 10.77
N GLY A 145 0.70 -15.12 10.48
CA GLY A 145 1.23 -15.58 9.18
C GLY A 145 0.71 -14.75 8.02
N MET A 146 0.53 -13.45 8.23
CA MET A 146 0.12 -12.50 7.19
C MET A 146 1.37 -11.89 6.56
N PRO A 147 1.57 -11.97 5.23
CA PRO A 147 2.66 -11.27 4.57
C PRO A 147 2.53 -9.76 4.75
N LEU A 148 3.64 -9.11 5.11
CA LEU A 148 3.78 -7.67 5.16
C LEU A 148 4.49 -7.15 3.90
N MET A 149 3.76 -6.41 3.07
CA MET A 149 4.34 -5.57 2.04
C MET A 149 4.67 -4.19 2.64
N VAL A 150 5.89 -3.71 2.44
CA VAL A 150 6.27 -2.34 2.75
C VAL A 150 6.46 -1.57 1.46
N GLU A 151 5.84 -0.41 1.37
CA GLU A 151 5.88 0.48 0.20
C GLU A 151 6.74 1.71 0.53
N PRO A 152 8.07 1.63 0.34
CA PRO A 152 8.97 2.76 0.48
C PRO A 152 8.77 3.76 -0.66
N LEU A 153 8.48 5.01 -0.30
CA LEU A 153 8.19 6.08 -1.24
C LEU A 153 9.04 7.31 -0.91
N VAL A 154 9.97 7.65 -1.81
CA VAL A 154 10.70 8.92 -1.75
C VAL A 154 9.91 9.95 -2.56
N MET A 155 9.48 11.01 -1.90
CA MET A 155 8.61 12.02 -2.50
C MET A 155 9.39 13.29 -2.83
N LYS A 156 9.07 13.92 -3.96
CA LYS A 156 9.47 15.31 -4.24
C LYS A 156 8.64 16.28 -3.38
N ALA A 157 9.10 17.52 -3.29
CA ALA A 157 8.32 18.59 -2.67
C ALA A 157 7.01 18.83 -3.45
N ASN A 158 5.92 19.04 -2.71
CA ASN A 158 4.56 19.15 -3.27
C ASN A 158 4.35 20.38 -4.17
N ASP A 159 5.23 21.38 -4.07
CA ASP A 159 5.23 22.61 -4.87
C ASP A 159 5.75 22.41 -6.31
N ALA A 160 6.43 21.29 -6.59
CA ALA A 160 7.16 21.11 -7.83
C ALA A 160 6.27 20.85 -9.05
N ARG A 161 5.07 20.25 -8.90
CA ARG A 161 4.04 20.04 -9.94
C ARG A 161 2.81 19.25 -9.46
N GLY A 162 2.32 19.55 -8.26
CA GLY A 162 1.09 18.96 -7.72
C GLY A 162 1.34 17.67 -6.93
N GLY A 163 1.41 17.82 -5.61
CA GLY A 163 0.91 16.87 -4.60
C GLY A 163 1.53 15.46 -4.46
N TYR A 164 1.68 14.72 -5.55
CA TYR A 164 2.18 13.35 -5.55
C TYR A 164 3.18 13.16 -6.69
N MET A 165 4.45 13.34 -6.37
CA MET A 165 5.54 13.10 -7.30
C MET A 165 6.62 12.30 -6.61
N VAL A 166 7.03 11.21 -7.26
CA VAL A 166 8.12 10.37 -6.82
C VAL A 166 9.46 11.02 -7.15
N ASP A 167 10.42 10.84 -6.25
CA ASP A 167 11.84 11.15 -6.43
C ASP A 167 12.61 9.88 -6.79
N GLY A 168 12.93 9.74 -8.08
CA GLY A 168 13.65 8.58 -8.65
C GLY A 168 15.14 8.50 -8.30
N ASP A 169 15.60 9.31 -7.35
CA ASP A 169 16.99 9.34 -6.88
C ASP A 169 17.36 8.04 -6.14
N ILE A 170 18.20 7.22 -6.78
CA ILE A 170 18.64 5.92 -6.25
C ILE A 170 19.35 6.06 -4.89
N ASP A 171 20.06 7.17 -4.65
CA ASP A 171 20.80 7.37 -3.39
C ASP A 171 19.84 7.61 -2.21
N LYS A 172 18.57 7.94 -2.48
CA LYS A 172 17.49 8.02 -1.48
C LYS A 172 16.65 6.75 -1.44
N ILE A 173 16.31 6.18 -2.60
CA ILE A 173 15.46 4.99 -2.69
C ILE A 173 16.16 3.78 -2.06
N LEU A 174 17.42 3.53 -2.41
CA LEU A 174 18.17 2.36 -1.95
C LEU A 174 18.23 2.22 -0.42
N PRO A 175 18.63 3.25 0.36
CA PRO A 175 18.62 3.16 1.82
C PRO A 175 17.21 3.02 2.41
N LEU A 176 16.18 3.61 1.79
CA LEU A 176 14.80 3.48 2.25
C LEU A 176 14.25 2.05 2.04
N VAL A 177 14.53 1.45 0.89
CA VAL A 177 14.26 0.04 0.61
C VAL A 177 15.00 -0.85 1.60
N ARG A 178 16.28 -0.56 1.88
CA ARG A 178 17.05 -1.30 2.89
C ARG A 178 16.40 -1.20 4.28
N GLN A 179 15.91 -0.03 4.68
CA GLN A 179 15.19 0.14 5.94
C GLN A 179 13.91 -0.72 5.98
N ALA A 180 13.14 -0.78 4.90
CA ALA A 180 11.95 -1.63 4.82
C ALA A 180 12.29 -3.12 5.04
N ILE A 181 13.40 -3.60 4.48
CA ILE A 181 13.90 -4.97 4.72
C ILE A 181 14.28 -5.17 6.19
N GLU A 182 15.01 -4.22 6.80
CA GLU A 182 15.42 -4.29 8.20
C GLU A 182 14.25 -4.24 9.19
N LEU A 183 13.15 -3.60 8.79
CA LEU A 183 11.88 -3.60 9.52
C LEU A 183 11.08 -4.92 9.34
N GLY A 184 11.54 -5.83 8.49
CA GLY A 184 10.99 -7.18 8.33
C GLY A 184 9.95 -7.32 7.23
N ALA A 185 9.96 -6.47 6.21
CA ALA A 185 9.10 -6.64 5.04
C ALA A 185 9.27 -8.03 4.40
N ASP A 186 8.15 -8.66 4.05
CA ASP A 186 8.13 -9.90 3.27
C ASP A 186 8.08 -9.61 1.76
N VAL A 187 7.46 -8.47 1.38
CA VAL A 187 7.41 -7.96 0.00
C VAL A 187 7.80 -6.48 0.00
N ILE A 188 8.61 -6.06 -0.98
CA ILE A 188 8.96 -4.65 -1.20
C ILE A 188 8.22 -4.15 -2.43
N LYS A 189 7.48 -3.05 -2.27
CA LYS A 189 6.83 -2.31 -3.36
C LYS A 189 7.50 -0.95 -3.50
N ALA A 190 8.55 -0.88 -4.30
CA ALA A 190 9.34 0.34 -4.48
C ALA A 190 9.08 0.97 -5.84
N ASP A 191 9.16 2.29 -5.90
CA ASP A 191 9.14 3.02 -7.16
C ASP A 191 10.39 2.74 -8.02
N PRO A 192 10.28 2.92 -9.35
CA PRO A 192 11.44 2.89 -10.22
C PRO A 192 12.36 4.10 -9.96
N THR A 193 13.64 3.92 -10.31
CA THR A 193 14.60 5.02 -10.42
C THR A 193 14.37 5.86 -11.67
N ASP A 194 15.00 7.04 -11.74
CA ASP A 194 14.95 7.89 -12.93
C ASP A 194 15.59 7.23 -14.18
N ASP A 195 16.46 6.23 -13.98
CA ASP A 195 17.02 5.37 -15.05
C ASP A 195 16.19 4.07 -15.14
N VAL A 196 15.35 3.97 -16.18
CA VAL A 196 14.37 2.89 -16.43
C VAL A 196 14.58 2.21 -17.76
#